data_AF-A0A815KQT0-F1
#
_entry.id   AF-A0A815KQT0-F1
#
_cell.length_a   1.000
_cell.length_b   1.000
_cell.length_c   1.000
_cell.angle_alpha   90.00
_cell.angle_beta   90.00
_cell.angle_gamma   90.00
#
_symmetry.space_group_name_H-M   'P 1'
#
loop_
_entity.id
_entity.type
_entity.pdbx_description
1 polymer ?
#
loop_
_entity_poly.entity_id
_entity_poly.type
_entity_poly.pdbx_seq_one_letter_code
_entity_poly.pdbx_strand_id
1 'polypeptide(L)'
;DAQSERQTSIYSPPFYSSPNGYKMRARLYLNGDGNARRTHMSLFFVLMRGLNDPILKFPFNYTVTFCLYDQTSTQRHIIDSFRPDIKSSSFQRPRSDVNIASGIPKFFPLEIIQQEGNPYVRDDTTFIKVMVDSRETDKTLLPYVLGLNPGLPTHVQQIMIKKEADRRTQLRSDEQSQIFQQ
;
A
#
# COMPACT_ATOMS: atom_id res chain seq x y z
N ASP A 1 -1.99 24.92 -1.93
CA ASP A 1 -3.25 24.45 -2.54
C ASP A 1 -4.15 23.59 -1.67
N ALA A 2 -3.68 22.53 -1.01
CA ALA A 2 -4.54 21.67 -0.20
C ALA A 2 -5.10 22.36 1.07
N GLN A 3 -4.28 23.16 1.76
CA GLN A 3 -4.73 23.97 2.91
C GLN A 3 -5.69 25.08 2.50
N SER A 4 -5.48 25.68 1.32
CA SER A 4 -6.33 26.70 0.72
C SER A 4 -7.52 26.14 -0.06
N GLU A 5 -7.73 24.82 -0.01
CA GLU A 5 -8.84 24.08 -0.64
C GLU A 5 -8.97 24.22 -2.17
N ARG A 6 -7.93 24.73 -2.85
CA ARG A 6 -7.88 24.88 -4.31
C ARG A 6 -7.74 23.54 -5.02
N GLN A 7 -6.97 22.64 -4.41
CA GLN A 7 -6.83 21.26 -4.86
C GLN A 7 -6.85 20.34 -3.63
N THR A 8 -7.97 19.68 -3.41
CA THR A 8 -8.20 18.88 -2.20
C THR A 8 -7.59 17.48 -2.28
N SER A 9 -7.36 16.95 -3.49
CA SER A 9 -6.77 15.63 -3.69
C SER A 9 -5.90 15.56 -4.93
N ILE A 10 -4.95 14.61 -4.91
CA ILE A 10 -4.04 14.28 -6.01
C ILE A 10 -4.28 12.83 -6.41
N TYR A 11 -4.21 12.54 -7.71
CA TYR A 11 -4.26 11.17 -8.22
C TYR A 11 -2.88 10.74 -8.71
N SER A 12 -2.51 9.49 -8.43
CA SER A 12 -1.35 8.88 -9.12
C SER A 12 -1.70 8.62 -10.59
N PRO A 13 -0.68 8.48 -11.46
CA PRO A 13 -0.87 7.78 -12.72
C PRO A 13 -1.49 6.38 -12.49
N PRO A 14 -2.24 5.85 -13.45
CA PRO A 14 -2.71 4.47 -13.39
C PRO A 14 -1.53 3.48 -13.38
N PHE A 15 -1.67 2.42 -12.60
CA PHE A 15 -0.76 1.28 -12.58
C PHE A 15 -1.56 -0.02 -12.65
N TYR A 16 -0.85 -1.13 -12.86
CA TYR A 16 -1.48 -2.42 -13.15
C TYR A 16 -0.91 -3.51 -12.25
N SER A 17 -1.75 -4.48 -11.87
CA SER A 17 -1.30 -5.65 -11.11
C SER A 17 -0.41 -6.60 -11.94
N SER A 18 -0.55 -6.57 -13.27
CA SER A 18 0.27 -7.28 -14.26
C SER A 18 -0.03 -6.68 -15.66
N PRO A 19 0.71 -7.01 -16.73
CA PRO A 19 0.42 -6.47 -18.08
C PRO A 19 -1.03 -6.67 -18.53
N ASN A 20 -1.66 -7.78 -18.12
CA ASN A 20 -3.06 -8.09 -18.43
C ASN A 20 -3.98 -8.02 -17.19
N GLY A 21 -3.53 -7.35 -16.14
CA GLY A 21 -4.17 -7.36 -14.83
C GLY A 21 -5.16 -6.23 -14.59
N TYR A 22 -5.51 -6.03 -13.31
CA TYR A 22 -6.40 -4.97 -12.87
C TYR A 22 -5.74 -3.60 -13.07
N LYS A 23 -6.50 -2.65 -13.63
CA LYS A 23 -6.10 -1.24 -13.69
C LYS A 23 -6.50 -0.53 -12.40
N MET A 24 -5.58 0.21 -11.81
CA MET A 24 -5.76 0.85 -10.52
C MET A 24 -5.02 2.18 -10.44
N ARG A 25 -5.36 3.01 -9.46
CA ARG A 25 -4.61 4.23 -9.10
C ARG A 25 -4.78 4.55 -7.62
N ALA A 26 -3.93 5.44 -7.10
CA ALA A 26 -4.07 6.00 -5.77
C ALA A 26 -4.73 7.38 -5.83
N ARG A 27 -5.42 7.75 -4.75
CA ARG A 27 -5.92 9.10 -4.48
C ARG A 27 -5.44 9.56 -3.11
N LEU A 28 -4.74 10.67 -3.07
CA LEU A 28 -4.13 11.24 -1.88
C LEU A 28 -4.82 12.55 -1.50
N TYR A 29 -5.14 12.72 -0.22
CA TYR A 29 -5.59 13.98 0.37
C TYR A 29 -4.54 14.44 1.37
N LEU A 30 -3.72 15.41 0.96
CA LEU A 30 -2.64 15.96 1.79
C LEU A 30 -3.16 16.64 3.06
N ASN A 31 -4.38 17.19 3.04
CA ASN A 31 -5.00 17.84 4.20
C ASN A 31 -6.16 17.01 4.78
N GLY A 32 -6.19 15.71 4.48
CA GLY A 32 -7.19 14.75 4.95
C GLY A 32 -8.56 14.86 4.26
N ASP A 33 -9.35 13.80 4.44
CA ASP A 33 -10.72 13.67 3.93
C ASP A 33 -11.69 13.24 5.04
N GLY A 34 -12.97 13.60 4.91
CA GLY A 34 -14.02 13.22 5.86
C GLY A 34 -13.69 13.55 7.33
N ASN A 35 -13.75 12.54 8.19
CA ASN A 35 -13.46 12.66 9.63
C ASN A 35 -11.96 12.80 9.98
N ALA A 36 -11.08 12.72 8.98
CA ALA A 36 -9.64 12.86 9.13
C ALA A 36 -9.12 14.22 8.59
N ARG A 37 -10.01 15.04 8.03
CA ARG A 37 -9.70 16.37 7.50
C ARG A 37 -8.96 17.23 8.53
N ARG A 38 -7.90 17.89 8.08
CA ARG A 38 -6.99 18.78 8.86
C ARG A 38 -6.26 18.10 10.03
N THR A 39 -6.36 16.77 10.18
CA THR A 39 -5.65 16.05 11.25
C THR A 39 -4.72 14.97 10.71
N HIS A 40 -5.10 14.30 9.63
CA HIS A 40 -4.29 13.26 9.01
C HIS A 40 -4.24 13.44 7.50
N MET A 41 -3.17 12.96 6.88
CA MET A 41 -3.12 12.63 5.47
C MET A 41 -3.99 11.39 5.23
N SER A 42 -4.85 11.44 4.20
CA SER A 42 -5.72 10.32 3.83
C SER A 42 -5.28 9.71 2.50
N LEU A 43 -5.20 8.38 2.43
CA LEU A 43 -4.73 7.68 1.25
C LEU A 43 -5.73 6.59 0.83
N PHE A 44 -6.13 6.64 -0.43
CA PHE A 44 -7.16 5.75 -0.98
C PHE A 44 -6.70 5.03 -2.24
N PHE A 45 -7.18 3.81 -2.39
CA PHE A 45 -7.07 2.96 -3.55
C PHE A 45 -8.30 3.15 -4.44
N VAL A 46 -8.08 3.16 -5.75
CA VAL A 46 -9.16 3.28 -6.75
C VAL A 46 -8.99 2.16 -7.77
N LEU A 47 -9.97 1.26 -7.81
CA LEU A 47 -10.12 0.30 -8.90
C LEU A 47 -10.69 1.01 -10.13
N MET A 48 -10.06 0.83 -11.28
CA MET A 48 -10.44 1.46 -12.54
C MET A 48 -10.90 0.43 -13.54
N ARG A 49 -11.75 0.84 -14.49
CA ARG A 49 -12.12 -0.01 -15.63
C ARG A 49 -10.89 -0.32 -16.49
N GLY A 50 -10.62 -1.61 -16.65
CA GLY A 50 -9.53 -2.14 -17.47
C GLY A 50 -10.03 -2.78 -18.77
N LEU A 51 -9.14 -2.90 -19.76
CA LEU A 51 -9.44 -3.61 -21.01
C LEU A 51 -9.68 -5.12 -20.77
N ASN A 52 -8.98 -5.67 -19.79
CA ASN A 52 -9.01 -7.10 -19.47
C ASN A 52 -10.06 -7.47 -18.41
N ASP A 53 -10.89 -6.53 -17.93
CA ASP A 53 -11.93 -6.81 -16.92
C ASP A 53 -12.84 -8.01 -17.25
N PRO A 54 -13.20 -8.33 -18.51
CA PRO A 54 -13.99 -9.52 -18.82
C PRO A 54 -13.35 -10.86 -18.43
N ILE A 55 -12.02 -10.94 -18.35
CA ILE A 55 -11.28 -12.17 -18.03
C ILE A 55 -10.73 -12.20 -16.59
N LEU A 56 -10.95 -11.13 -15.82
CA LEU A 56 -10.49 -11.00 -14.44
C LEU A 56 -11.57 -11.44 -13.45
N LYS A 57 -11.14 -11.91 -12.28
CA LYS A 57 -12.05 -12.31 -11.21
C LYS A 57 -12.56 -11.09 -10.45
N PHE A 58 -13.84 -11.06 -10.13
CA PHE A 58 -14.46 -10.04 -9.28
C PHE A 58 -15.36 -10.70 -8.23
N PRO A 59 -15.55 -10.08 -7.04
CA PRO A 59 -14.97 -8.79 -6.62
C PRO A 59 -13.45 -8.86 -6.39
N PHE A 60 -12.78 -7.72 -6.55
CA PHE A 60 -11.36 -7.58 -6.24
C PHE A 60 -11.14 -7.87 -4.75
N ASN A 61 -10.30 -8.86 -4.43
CA ASN A 61 -10.10 -9.35 -3.06
C ASN A 61 -8.61 -9.56 -2.74
N TYR A 62 -7.76 -8.69 -3.28
CA TYR A 62 -6.33 -8.70 -3.01
C TYR A 62 -5.99 -7.66 -1.96
N THR A 63 -5.18 -8.03 -0.96
CA THR A 63 -4.77 -7.10 0.10
C THR A 63 -4.05 -5.91 -0.53
N VAL A 64 -4.44 -4.71 -0.12
CA VAL A 64 -3.80 -3.46 -0.56
C VAL A 64 -2.97 -2.93 0.60
N THR A 65 -1.69 -2.71 0.34
CA THR A 65 -0.74 -2.16 1.31
C THR A 65 -0.23 -0.81 0.82
N PHE A 66 -0.31 0.19 1.69
CA PHE A 66 0.28 1.50 1.51
C PHE A 66 1.57 1.61 2.32
N CYS A 67 2.55 2.28 1.73
CA CYS A 67 3.83 2.58 2.36
C CYS A 67 4.16 4.06 2.14
N LEU A 68 4.42 4.80 3.21
CA LEU A 68 5.06 6.11 3.18
C LEU A 68 6.54 5.92 3.53
N TYR A 69 7.43 6.29 2.61
CA TYR A 69 8.85 6.11 2.79
C TYR A 69 9.44 7.09 3.81
N ASP A 70 10.08 6.52 4.82
CA ASP A 70 11.15 7.18 5.57
C ASP A 70 12.38 7.30 4.65
N GLN A 71 12.81 8.53 4.41
CA GLN A 71 13.91 8.90 3.52
C GLN A 71 15.26 9.01 4.26
N THR A 72 15.35 8.51 5.49
CA THR A 72 16.59 8.41 6.27
C THR A 72 17.20 7.01 6.17
N SER A 73 18.43 6.86 6.67
CA SER A 73 19.09 5.55 6.77
C SER A 73 18.35 4.56 7.68
N THR A 74 17.45 5.02 8.55
CA THR A 74 16.72 4.14 9.47
C THR A 74 15.58 3.37 8.79
N GLN A 75 15.10 3.82 7.62
CA GLN A 75 14.06 3.16 6.81
C GLN A 75 12.83 2.72 7.62
N ARG A 76 12.41 3.52 8.62
CA ARG A 76 11.20 3.24 9.41
C ARG A 76 9.95 3.70 8.67
N HIS A 77 9.66 3.02 7.57
CA HIS A 77 8.51 3.32 6.74
C HIS A 77 7.19 3.15 7.50
N ILE A 78 6.20 3.99 7.18
CA ILE A 78 4.84 3.84 7.69
C ILE A 78 4.09 2.92 6.75
N ILE A 79 3.62 1.79 7.29
CA ILE A 79 3.01 0.72 6.53
C ILE A 79 1.62 0.47 7.11
N ASP A 80 0.61 0.56 6.26
CA ASP A 80 -0.74 0.16 6.64
C ASP A 80 -1.42 -0.59 5.48
N SER A 81 -2.29 -1.53 5.81
CA SER A 81 -2.90 -2.43 4.84
C SER A 81 -4.35 -2.69 5.16
N PHE A 82 -5.16 -2.86 4.13
CA PHE A 82 -6.54 -3.28 4.29
C PHE A 82 -6.87 -4.42 3.34
N ARG A 83 -7.79 -5.28 3.78
CA ARG A 83 -8.41 -6.28 2.91
C ARG A 83 -9.68 -5.66 2.31
N PRO A 84 -9.85 -5.68 0.99
CA PRO A 84 -11.08 -5.23 0.35
C PRO A 84 -12.32 -5.89 0.93
N ASP A 85 -13.35 -5.10 1.25
CA ASP A 85 -14.67 -5.63 1.57
C ASP A 85 -15.38 -6.05 0.28
N ILE A 86 -15.52 -7.36 0.07
CA ILE A 86 -16.16 -7.93 -1.12
C ILE A 86 -17.62 -7.52 -1.32
N LYS A 87 -18.27 -6.97 -0.29
CA LYS A 87 -19.65 -6.43 -0.39
C LYS A 87 -19.67 -4.97 -0.85
N SER A 88 -18.55 -4.25 -0.74
CA SER A 88 -18.46 -2.85 -1.14
C SER A 88 -18.48 -2.72 -2.66
N SER A 89 -19.17 -1.67 -3.14
CA SER A 89 -19.19 -1.28 -4.55
C SER A 89 -17.81 -0.85 -5.07
N SER A 90 -16.90 -0.41 -4.17
CA SER A 90 -15.52 -0.03 -4.51
C SER A 90 -14.73 -1.14 -5.21
N PHE A 91 -15.05 -2.40 -4.92
CA PHE A 91 -14.27 -3.56 -5.37
C PHE A 91 -15.03 -4.47 -6.33
N GLN A 92 -16.25 -4.10 -6.70
CA GLN A 92 -16.99 -4.81 -7.76
C GLN A 92 -16.36 -4.52 -9.12
N ARG A 93 -16.74 -5.32 -10.13
CA ARG A 93 -16.37 -5.07 -11.52
C ARG A 93 -16.77 -3.64 -11.93
N PRO A 94 -15.82 -2.80 -12.38
CA PRO A 94 -16.12 -1.42 -12.74
C PRO A 94 -17.18 -1.32 -13.83
N ARG A 95 -18.18 -0.46 -13.60
CA ARG A 95 -19.22 -0.09 -14.58
C ARG A 95 -18.98 1.29 -15.20
N SER A 96 -18.24 2.14 -14.50
CA SER A 96 -17.72 3.45 -14.91
C SER A 96 -16.20 3.40 -15.01
N ASP A 97 -15.56 4.49 -15.47
CA ASP A 97 -14.10 4.57 -15.59
C ASP A 97 -13.37 4.30 -14.26
N VAL A 98 -13.98 4.70 -13.16
CA VAL A 98 -13.47 4.49 -11.80
C VAL A 98 -14.59 4.06 -10.86
N ASN A 99 -14.24 3.18 -9.92
CA ASN A 99 -15.07 2.89 -8.75
C ASN A 99 -14.88 3.94 -7.66
N ILE A 100 -15.74 3.90 -6.63
CA ILE A 100 -15.60 4.71 -5.42
C ILE A 100 -14.30 4.34 -4.72
N ALA A 101 -13.51 5.36 -4.35
CA ALA A 101 -12.24 5.18 -3.67
C ALA A 101 -12.43 4.52 -2.28
N SER A 102 -11.52 3.63 -1.89
CA SER A 102 -11.53 2.97 -0.58
C SER A 102 -10.10 2.86 -0.06
N GLY A 103 -9.90 3.05 1.24
CA GLY A 103 -8.57 3.12 1.83
C GLY A 103 -8.59 3.59 3.27
N ILE A 104 -7.61 4.39 3.65
CA ILE A 104 -7.27 4.68 5.04
C ILE A 104 -7.39 6.19 5.28
N PRO A 105 -8.51 6.67 5.87
CA PRO A 105 -8.72 8.09 6.11
C PRO A 105 -7.65 8.68 7.05
N LYS A 106 -7.27 7.95 8.10
CA LYS A 106 -6.27 8.37 9.08
C LYS A 106 -4.93 7.68 8.83
N PHE A 107 -4.40 7.80 7.61
CA PHE A 107 -3.19 7.06 7.22
C PHE A 107 -1.94 7.58 7.93
N PHE A 108 -1.75 8.90 8.02
CA PHE A 108 -0.59 9.46 8.72
C PHE A 108 -0.90 10.83 9.34
N PRO A 109 -0.52 11.11 10.61
CA PRO A 109 -0.81 12.38 11.27
C PRO A 109 -0.13 13.57 10.59
N LEU A 110 -0.86 14.66 10.36
CA LEU A 110 -0.30 15.87 9.77
C LEU A 110 0.68 16.56 10.71
N GLU A 111 0.48 16.47 12.01
CA GLU A 111 1.39 17.03 13.02
C GLU A 111 2.82 16.51 12.87
N ILE A 112 3.01 15.28 12.38
CA ILE A 112 4.35 14.70 12.16
C ILE A 112 4.93 15.16 10.83
N ILE A 113 4.13 15.24 9.75
CA ILE A 113 4.60 15.78 8.45
C ILE A 113 4.98 17.25 8.56
N GLN A 114 4.27 18.02 9.38
CA GLN A 114 4.47 19.45 9.54
C GLN A 114 5.68 19.79 10.41
N GLN A 115 6.23 18.82 11.14
CA GLN A 115 7.47 19.02 11.89
C GLN A 115 8.64 19.23 10.93
N GLU A 116 9.42 20.26 11.20
CA GLU A 116 10.67 20.52 10.49
C GLU A 116 11.64 19.35 10.68
N GLY A 117 12.30 18.94 9.59
CA GLY A 117 13.26 17.84 9.64
C GLY A 117 12.65 16.43 9.71
N ASN A 118 11.31 16.27 9.64
CA ASN A 118 10.67 14.95 9.62
C ASN A 118 11.27 14.02 8.55
N PRO A 119 11.29 12.69 8.79
CA PRO A 119 11.97 11.76 7.89
C PRO A 119 11.20 11.45 6.60
N TYR A 120 9.93 11.85 6.49
CA TYR A 120 9.04 11.46 5.39
C TYR A 120 8.97 12.48 4.25
N VAL A 121 9.44 13.70 4.49
CA VAL A 121 9.55 14.78 3.50
C VAL A 121 11.00 15.28 3.43
N ARG A 122 11.59 15.22 2.25
CA ARG A 122 12.93 15.73 1.93
C ARG A 122 12.86 16.42 0.58
N ASP A 123 13.52 17.57 0.45
CA ASP A 123 13.53 18.36 -0.79
C ASP A 123 12.12 18.58 -1.37
N ASP A 124 11.18 18.99 -0.49
CA ASP A 124 9.75 19.19 -0.79
C ASP A 124 9.07 17.97 -1.46
N THR A 125 9.60 16.77 -1.22
CA THR A 125 9.20 15.54 -1.90
C THR A 125 8.90 14.44 -0.89
N THR A 126 7.85 13.66 -1.18
CA THR A 126 7.49 12.45 -0.44
C THR A 126 7.24 11.29 -1.39
N PHE A 127 7.53 10.06 -0.95
CA PHE A 127 7.33 8.86 -1.75
C PHE A 127 6.30 7.94 -1.10
N ILE A 128 5.32 7.54 -1.91
CA ILE A 128 4.26 6.61 -1.52
C ILE A 128 4.31 5.41 -2.45
N LYS A 129 4.31 4.21 -1.88
CA LYS A 129 4.18 2.96 -2.63
C LYS A 129 2.86 2.30 -2.28
N VAL A 130 2.17 1.85 -3.34
CA VAL A 130 0.98 1.01 -3.24
C VAL A 130 1.34 -0.37 -3.74
N MET A 131 1.07 -1.39 -2.93
CA MET A 131 1.26 -2.78 -3.30
C MET A 131 -0.08 -3.48 -3.27
N VAL A 132 -0.32 -4.28 -4.31
CA VAL A 132 -1.47 -5.19 -4.35
C VAL A 132 -0.93 -6.60 -4.30
N ASP A 133 -1.31 -7.28 -3.24
CA ASP A 133 -0.76 -8.57 -2.94
C ASP A 133 -1.67 -9.69 -3.47
N SER A 134 -1.19 -10.39 -4.50
CA SER A 134 -1.86 -11.56 -5.07
C SER A 134 -1.53 -12.86 -4.34
N ARG A 135 -0.55 -12.85 -3.44
CA ARG A 135 -0.04 -14.01 -2.71
C ARG A 135 0.01 -13.63 -1.25
N GLU A 136 -1.06 -13.85 -0.48
CA GLU A 136 -1.18 -13.50 0.96
C GLU A 136 0.18 -13.45 1.69
N THR A 137 0.85 -12.31 1.62
CA THR A 137 2.20 -12.13 2.13
C THR A 137 2.00 -11.92 3.60
N ASP A 138 2.61 -12.80 4.40
CA ASP A 138 2.61 -12.68 5.85
C ASP A 138 2.96 -11.23 6.22
N LYS A 139 2.06 -10.56 6.96
CA LYS A 139 2.23 -9.15 7.32
C LYS A 139 3.57 -8.89 8.01
N THR A 140 4.13 -9.90 8.68
CA THR A 140 5.45 -9.81 9.31
C THR A 140 6.59 -9.64 8.30
N LEU A 141 6.40 -10.05 7.05
CA LEU A 141 7.37 -9.88 5.97
C LEU A 141 7.32 -8.49 5.33
N LEU A 142 6.23 -7.72 5.52
CA LEU A 142 6.07 -6.41 4.87
C LEU A 142 7.24 -5.44 5.11
N PRO A 143 7.81 -5.31 6.32
CA PRO A 143 9.00 -4.48 6.53
C PRO A 143 10.19 -4.93 5.67
N TYR A 144 10.40 -6.24 5.51
CA TYR A 144 11.45 -6.77 4.66
C TYR A 144 11.17 -6.47 3.18
N VAL A 145 9.95 -6.75 2.70
CA VAL A 145 9.55 -6.47 1.30
C VAL A 145 9.72 -5.00 0.95
N LEU A 146 9.36 -4.11 1.87
CA LEU A 146 9.41 -2.66 1.65
C LEU A 146 10.80 -2.06 1.81
N GLY A 147 11.68 -2.70 2.60
CA GLY A 147 13.10 -2.35 2.70
C GLY A 147 13.95 -2.89 1.53
N LEU A 148 13.41 -3.73 0.65
CA LEU A 148 14.11 -4.11 -0.58
C LEU A 148 14.29 -2.88 -1.48
N ASN A 149 15.46 -2.78 -2.11
CA ASN A 149 15.73 -1.73 -3.08
C ASN A 149 14.68 -1.80 -4.21
N PRO A 150 13.84 -0.76 -4.37
CA PRO A 150 12.76 -0.77 -5.36
C PRO A 150 13.26 -0.82 -6.80
N GLY A 151 14.53 -0.46 -7.06
CA GLY A 151 15.18 -0.54 -8.36
C GLY A 151 15.60 -1.96 -8.78
N LEU A 152 15.47 -2.97 -7.91
CA LEU A 152 15.77 -4.35 -8.28
C LEU A 152 14.71 -4.90 -9.25
N PRO A 153 15.09 -5.75 -10.23
CA PRO A 153 14.11 -6.42 -11.09
C PRO A 153 13.09 -7.21 -10.26
N THR A 154 11.83 -7.21 -10.68
CA THR A 154 10.73 -7.83 -9.92
C THR A 154 11.00 -9.30 -9.60
N HIS A 155 11.60 -10.07 -10.52
CA HIS A 155 11.94 -11.47 -10.26
C HIS A 155 12.99 -11.61 -9.15
N VAL A 156 13.94 -10.67 -9.02
CA VAL A 156 14.97 -10.68 -7.96
C VAL A 156 14.30 -10.40 -6.62
N GLN A 157 13.44 -9.38 -6.57
CA GLN A 157 12.66 -9.09 -5.36
C GLN A 157 11.87 -10.32 -4.92
N GLN A 158 11.19 -11.02 -5.84
CA GLN A 158 10.43 -12.23 -5.51
C GLN A 158 11.30 -13.38 -4.97
N ILE A 159 12.50 -13.58 -5.52
CA ILE A 159 13.45 -14.59 -5.01
C ILE A 159 13.86 -14.25 -3.57
N MET A 160 14.19 -12.99 -3.30
CA MET A 160 14.60 -12.53 -1.96
C MET A 160 13.46 -12.69 -0.95
N ILE A 161 12.24 -12.28 -1.32
CA ILE A 161 11.04 -12.43 -0.48
C ILE A 161 10.78 -13.90 -0.15
N LYS A 162 10.86 -14.79 -1.15
CA LYS A 162 10.66 -16.23 -0.94
C LYS A 162 11.70 -16.80 0.03
N LYS A 163 12.98 -16.48 -0.17
CA LYS A 163 14.06 -16.94 0.72
C LYS A 163 13.86 -16.49 2.16
N GLU A 164 13.43 -15.25 2.37
CA GLU A 164 13.16 -14.74 3.71
C GLU A 164 11.93 -15.39 4.35
N ALA A 165 10.87 -15.64 3.58
CA ALA A 165 9.69 -16.35 4.05
C ALA A 165 10.03 -17.79 4.50
N ASP A 166 10.83 -18.50 3.70
CA ASP A 166 11.28 -19.86 4.00
C ASP A 166 12.14 -19.87 5.27
N ARG A 167 13.10 -18.93 5.39
CA ARG A 167 13.98 -18.77 6.57
C ARG A 167 13.18 -18.53 7.86
N ARG A 168 12.16 -17.66 7.83
CA ARG A 168 11.32 -17.40 9.02
C ARG A 168 10.42 -18.56 9.39
N THR A 169 9.97 -19.32 8.40
CA THR A 169 9.15 -20.52 8.65
C THR A 169 9.98 -21.60 9.34
N GLN A 170 11.24 -21.79 8.92
CA GLN A 170 12.18 -22.71 9.57
C GLN A 170 12.47 -22.32 11.02
N LEU A 171 12.74 -21.04 11.30
CA LEU A 171 12.97 -20.58 12.68
C LEU A 171 11.77 -20.87 13.59
N ARG A 172 10.55 -20.63 13.11
CA ARG A 172 9.32 -20.92 13.88
C ARG A 172 9.14 -22.42 14.14
N SER A 173 9.50 -23.30 13.20
CA SER A 173 9.42 -24.74 13.40
C SER A 173 10.48 -25.26 14.38
N ASP A 174 11.67 -24.66 14.37
CA ASP A 174 12.77 -25.04 15.27
C ASP A 174 12.47 -24.62 16.71
N GLU A 175 11.93 -23.40 16.92
CA GLU A 175 11.48 -22.92 18.23
C GLU A 175 10.35 -23.77 18.81
N GLN A 176 9.36 -24.17 17.98
CA GLN A 176 8.29 -25.06 18.42
C GLN A 176 8.82 -26.44 18.81
N SER A 177 9.77 -26.98 18.04
CA SER A 177 10.34 -28.31 18.31
C SER A 177 11.15 -28.35 19.62
N GLN A 178 11.78 -27.25 20.01
CA GLN A 178 12.50 -27.14 21.29
C GLN A 178 11.55 -27.04 22.50
N ILE A 179 10.38 -26.43 22.34
CA ILE A 179 9.37 -26.32 23.41
C ILE A 179 8.72 -27.67 23.73
N PHE A 180 8.54 -28.56 22.76
CA PHE A 180 7.94 -29.89 22.97
C PHE A 180 8.94 -30.96 23.47
N GLN A 181 10.23 -30.63 23.61
CA GLN A 181 11.26 -31.52 24.16
C GLN A 181 11.61 -31.22 25.64
N GLN A 182 10.92 -30.27 26.28
CA GLN A 182 10.94 -30.00 27.73
C GLN A 182 9.62 -30.46 28.38
#